data_AF-A0A238U907-F1
#
_entry.id   AF-A0A238U907-F1
#
_cell.length_a   1.000
_cell.length_b   1.000
_cell.length_c   1.000
_cell.angle_alpha   90.00
_cell.angle_beta   90.00
_cell.angle_gamma   90.00
#
_symmetry.space_group_name_H-M   'P 1'
#
loop_
_entity.id
_entity.type
_entity.pdbx_description
1 polymer ?
#
loop_
_entity_poly.entity_id
_entity_poly.type
_entity_poly.pdbx_seq_one_letter_code
_entity_poly.pdbx_strand_id
1 'polypeptide(L)'
;MKPTKILSCFLLSFLLCNCESIKLPKAETLGEENSSYSYVPIDPFPVSTVMGNSCLPCQPNEIIPYKTLLNSFPDQTVRLSVAKLNTDGSITYGSVVKATAKNETYEVTLDYVNVDVTQIPFFYRQRVTYANLEETDNKKKKKKTVYDIEPSIRYDEHTNECGQIPNTDANKMYRIEKEEIRKKFPFDKGWQEKVVPVYIGVGLRVVARVTVLDANVNLSGLGVIGSEAKAGRLKGSLSVQTLGITGRSVSSALPLPSEINETTIQNAILSIGTIKAQLYSLTPKDEKSETNKDGIVISPRVVGIYKPFKGGAEVINPIISELARQPVRWYRPCKNPAKYPSSCSEKK
;
A
#
# COMPACT_ATOMS: atom_id res chain seq x y z
N MET A 1 -37.62 -22.15 -69.94
CA MET A 1 -36.68 -21.03 -69.67
C MET A 1 -36.54 -20.86 -68.16
N LYS A 2 -35.31 -20.53 -67.72
CA LYS A 2 -34.77 -20.31 -66.34
C LYS A 2 -35.68 -19.51 -65.37
N PRO A 3 -35.27 -19.28 -64.10
CA PRO A 3 -34.78 -20.19 -63.04
C PRO A 3 -35.39 -19.82 -61.65
N THR A 4 -35.09 -20.56 -60.57
CA THR A 4 -34.78 -19.95 -59.25
C THR A 4 -34.23 -20.98 -58.25
N LYS A 5 -32.93 -20.91 -57.99
CA LYS A 5 -32.26 -21.46 -56.79
C LYS A 5 -31.87 -20.27 -55.92
N ILE A 6 -32.67 -19.95 -54.91
CA ILE A 6 -32.31 -18.97 -53.86
C ILE A 6 -33.00 -19.42 -52.57
N LEU A 7 -32.41 -20.35 -51.80
CA LEU A 7 -32.77 -20.50 -50.38
C LEU A 7 -31.83 -21.45 -49.61
N SER A 8 -30.52 -21.21 -49.59
CA SER A 8 -29.65 -21.94 -48.62
C SER A 8 -28.29 -21.30 -48.40
N CYS A 9 -28.26 -20.02 -47.99
CA CYS A 9 -27.00 -19.38 -47.58
C CYS A 9 -27.12 -18.31 -46.49
N PHE A 10 -28.31 -18.01 -45.95
CA PHE A 10 -28.49 -16.84 -45.06
C PHE A 10 -28.57 -17.15 -43.56
N LEU A 11 -28.45 -18.41 -43.12
CA LEU A 11 -28.64 -18.77 -41.71
C LEU A 11 -27.37 -19.24 -40.96
N LEU A 12 -26.18 -19.08 -41.55
CA LEU A 12 -24.92 -19.54 -40.95
C LEU A 12 -23.87 -18.42 -40.77
N SER A 13 -24.31 -17.17 -40.56
CA SER A 13 -23.40 -16.02 -40.38
C SER A 13 -23.61 -15.23 -39.07
N PHE A 14 -24.52 -15.67 -38.19
CA PHE A 14 -24.88 -14.90 -36.98
C PHE A 14 -24.29 -15.42 -35.65
N LEU A 15 -23.36 -16.40 -35.67
CA LEU A 15 -22.78 -16.97 -34.43
C LEU A 15 -21.29 -16.67 -34.20
N LEU A 16 -20.69 -15.77 -34.99
CA LEU A 16 -19.36 -15.23 -34.70
C LEU A 16 -19.49 -13.81 -34.13
N CYS A 17 -20.30 -13.66 -33.07
CA CYS A 17 -20.18 -12.47 -32.24
C CYS A 17 -18.88 -12.63 -31.45
N ASN A 18 -17.82 -12.02 -31.98
CA ASN A 18 -16.55 -11.83 -31.29
C ASN A 18 -16.83 -11.40 -29.86
N CYS A 19 -16.38 -12.22 -28.91
CA CYS A 19 -16.13 -11.78 -27.55
C CYS A 19 -14.91 -10.85 -27.62
N GLU A 20 -15.07 -9.66 -28.21
CA GLU A 20 -14.12 -8.59 -28.02
C GLU A 20 -14.04 -8.35 -26.52
N SER A 21 -12.82 -8.51 -26.03
CA SER A 21 -12.42 -8.43 -24.65
C SER A 21 -13.19 -7.32 -23.95
N ILE A 22 -14.08 -7.70 -23.05
CA ILE A 22 -14.63 -6.80 -22.04
C ILE A 22 -13.41 -6.22 -21.33
N LYS A 23 -13.00 -5.01 -21.71
CA LYS A 23 -11.99 -4.24 -21.02
C LYS A 23 -12.61 -3.91 -19.68
N LEU A 24 -12.42 -4.80 -18.70
CA LEU A 24 -12.83 -4.54 -17.33
C LEU A 24 -12.28 -3.16 -16.97
N PRO A 25 -13.15 -2.20 -16.60
CA PRO A 25 -12.68 -0.90 -16.18
C PRO A 25 -11.71 -1.12 -15.02
N LYS A 26 -10.59 -0.39 -15.09
CA LYS A 26 -9.56 -0.40 -14.06
C LYS A 26 -10.25 -0.22 -12.71
N ALA A 27 -9.95 -1.09 -11.74
CA ALA A 27 -10.40 -0.90 -10.37
C ALA A 27 -9.57 0.21 -9.71
N GLU A 28 -9.67 1.43 -10.26
CA GLU A 28 -9.21 2.64 -9.60
C GLU A 28 -10.37 3.23 -8.81
N THR A 29 -10.07 3.63 -7.59
CA THR A 29 -10.99 4.46 -6.82
C THR A 29 -11.13 5.83 -7.49
N LEU A 30 -12.27 6.50 -7.30
CA LEU A 30 -12.46 7.88 -7.76
C LEU A 30 -11.37 8.83 -7.24
N GLY A 31 -10.78 8.50 -6.09
CA GLY A 31 -9.62 9.19 -5.55
C GLY A 31 -8.39 9.04 -6.45
N GLU A 32 -8.07 7.83 -6.89
CA GLU A 32 -6.91 7.56 -7.78
C GLU A 32 -7.11 8.16 -9.18
N GLU A 33 -8.35 8.17 -9.69
CA GLU A 33 -8.66 8.72 -11.02
C GLU A 33 -8.58 10.26 -11.06
N ASN A 34 -9.00 10.94 -9.99
CA ASN A 34 -9.13 12.40 -9.94
C ASN A 34 -7.97 13.10 -9.23
N SER A 35 -6.94 12.38 -8.81
CA SER A 35 -5.85 12.95 -8.02
C SER A 35 -4.49 12.41 -8.45
N SER A 36 -3.40 13.14 -8.17
CA SER A 36 -2.04 12.60 -8.34
C SER A 36 -1.66 11.54 -7.29
N TYR A 37 -2.66 10.94 -6.64
CA TYR A 37 -2.46 10.05 -5.52
C TYR A 37 -2.37 8.62 -6.03
N SER A 38 -1.30 7.94 -5.61
CA SER A 38 -1.03 6.57 -6.03
C SER A 38 -0.59 5.75 -4.84
N TYR A 39 -1.01 4.49 -4.81
CA TYR A 39 -0.45 3.50 -3.91
C TYR A 39 1.02 3.26 -4.25
N VAL A 40 1.88 3.30 -3.23
CA VAL A 40 3.30 2.96 -3.35
C VAL A 40 3.56 1.76 -2.43
N PRO A 41 3.81 0.56 -2.98
CA PRO A 41 4.21 -0.58 -2.19
C PRO A 41 5.59 -0.30 -1.59
N ILE A 42 5.78 -0.67 -0.33
CA ILE A 42 7.07 -0.56 0.35
C ILE A 42 7.47 -1.92 0.92
N ASP A 43 8.77 -2.13 1.09
CA ASP A 43 9.25 -3.32 1.78
C ASP A 43 8.78 -3.31 3.24
N PRO A 44 8.40 -4.47 3.79
CA PRO A 44 7.69 -4.51 5.06
C PRO A 44 8.57 -4.11 6.25
N PHE A 45 8.26 -2.97 6.87
CA PHE A 45 8.92 -2.50 8.11
C PHE A 45 8.12 -2.88 9.36
N PRO A 46 8.79 -3.08 10.52
CA PRO A 46 8.09 -3.38 11.77
C PRO A 46 7.21 -2.22 12.25
N VAL A 47 6.16 -2.54 12.98
CA VAL A 47 5.31 -1.56 13.68
C VAL A 47 5.35 -1.79 15.18
N SER A 48 5.18 -0.71 15.94
CA SER A 48 4.98 -0.76 17.39
C SER A 48 3.47 -0.69 17.67
N THR A 49 2.93 -1.70 18.34
CA THR A 49 1.51 -1.70 18.71
C THR A 49 1.30 -0.87 19.96
N VAL A 50 0.37 0.08 19.89
CA VAL A 50 -0.06 0.93 21.00
C VAL A 50 -1.57 0.82 21.22
N MET A 51 -2.05 1.19 22.41
CA MET A 51 -3.48 1.16 22.74
C MET A 51 -4.26 2.15 21.87
N GLY A 52 -5.24 1.65 21.12
CA GLY A 52 -6.13 2.50 20.33
C GLY A 52 -7.26 3.13 21.15
N ASN A 53 -8.00 4.07 20.54
CA ASN A 53 -9.05 4.85 21.21
C ASN A 53 -10.19 4.01 21.81
N SER A 54 -10.39 2.78 21.33
CA SER A 54 -11.36 1.85 21.92
C SER A 54 -10.91 1.27 23.28
N CYS A 55 -9.68 1.51 23.71
CA CYS A 55 -9.07 0.93 24.89
C CYS A 55 -9.19 1.83 26.13
N LEU A 56 -10.27 2.61 26.28
CA LEU A 56 -10.48 3.50 27.43
C LEU A 56 -10.83 2.67 28.69
N PRO A 57 -9.95 2.56 29.71
CA PRO A 57 -10.30 1.88 30.95
C PRO A 57 -11.36 2.67 31.71
N CYS A 58 -12.38 1.97 32.19
CA CYS A 58 -13.42 2.57 33.03
C CYS A 58 -12.98 2.62 34.51
N GLN A 59 -11.87 1.94 34.85
CA GLN A 59 -11.32 1.87 36.19
C GLN A 59 -9.79 1.99 36.18
N PRO A 60 -9.18 2.62 37.19
CA PRO A 60 -7.74 2.54 37.41
C PRO A 60 -7.30 1.08 37.50
N ASN A 61 -6.29 0.68 36.71
CA ASN A 61 -5.72 -0.68 36.63
C ASN A 61 -6.52 -1.75 35.84
N GLU A 62 -7.57 -1.37 35.09
CA GLU A 62 -8.24 -2.31 34.19
C GLU A 62 -7.35 -2.67 32.98
N ILE A 63 -7.00 -3.95 32.83
CA ILE A 63 -6.28 -4.44 31.65
C ILE A 63 -7.30 -4.76 30.56
N ILE A 64 -7.37 -3.91 29.53
CA ILE A 64 -8.26 -4.15 28.39
C ILE A 64 -7.53 -4.99 27.33
N PRO A 65 -8.05 -6.19 26.97
CA PRO A 65 -7.43 -7.01 25.95
C PRO A 65 -7.67 -6.43 24.54
N TYR A 66 -6.65 -6.55 23.70
CA TYR A 66 -6.75 -6.22 22.27
C TYR A 66 -7.72 -7.16 21.54
N LYS A 67 -8.36 -6.66 20.46
CA LYS A 67 -8.99 -7.53 19.46
C LYS A 67 -7.95 -8.51 18.93
N THR A 68 -8.37 -9.69 18.47
CA THR A 68 -7.45 -10.57 17.72
C THR A 68 -6.86 -9.81 16.54
N LEU A 69 -5.63 -10.15 16.15
CA LEU A 69 -4.87 -9.33 15.20
C LEU A 69 -5.59 -9.18 13.84
N LEU A 70 -6.15 -10.26 13.30
CA LEU A 70 -6.93 -10.19 12.05
C LEU A 70 -8.22 -9.35 12.20
N ASN A 71 -8.89 -9.40 13.35
CA ASN A 71 -10.09 -8.59 13.63
C ASN A 71 -9.74 -7.14 14.02
N SER A 72 -8.45 -6.82 14.11
CA SER A 72 -7.97 -5.47 14.40
C SER A 72 -7.84 -4.64 13.13
N PHE A 73 -7.73 -5.28 11.96
CA PHE A 73 -7.72 -4.60 10.66
C PHE A 73 -9.17 -4.36 10.20
N PRO A 74 -9.60 -3.10 10.03
CA PRO A 74 -10.97 -2.79 9.61
C PRO A 74 -11.24 -3.16 8.15
N ASP A 75 -10.20 -3.12 7.31
CA ASP A 75 -10.36 -3.24 5.86
C ASP A 75 -9.63 -4.47 5.31
N GLN A 76 -10.22 -5.05 4.27
CA GLN A 76 -9.54 -5.94 3.34
C GLN A 76 -9.49 -5.27 1.97
N THR A 77 -8.30 -5.12 1.41
CA THR A 77 -8.11 -4.43 0.13
C THR A 77 -7.21 -5.21 -0.82
N VAL A 78 -7.42 -4.96 -2.11
CA VAL A 78 -6.50 -5.33 -3.18
C VAL A 78 -5.93 -4.03 -3.76
N ARG A 79 -4.61 -3.86 -3.75
CA ARG A 79 -3.96 -2.65 -4.27
C ARG A 79 -3.01 -2.99 -5.40
N LEU A 80 -3.18 -2.32 -6.54
CA LEU A 80 -2.32 -2.44 -7.70
C LEU A 80 -1.43 -1.21 -7.81
N SER A 81 -0.14 -1.43 -8.01
CA SER A 81 0.82 -0.39 -8.39
C SER A 81 1.55 -0.83 -9.65
N VAL A 82 1.75 0.09 -10.58
CA VAL A 82 2.60 -0.10 -11.75
C VAL A 82 3.68 0.96 -11.74
N ALA A 83 4.92 0.52 -11.76
CA ALA A 83 6.08 1.40 -11.72
C ALA A 83 7.03 1.09 -12.88
N LYS A 84 7.58 2.13 -13.50
CA LYS A 84 8.62 1.99 -14.51
C LYS A 84 9.99 1.90 -13.85
N LEU A 85 10.78 0.90 -14.25
CA LEU A 85 12.19 0.78 -13.87
C LEU A 85 13.03 1.53 -14.91
N ASN A 86 13.70 2.59 -14.47
CA ASN A 86 14.60 3.36 -15.32
C ASN A 86 15.97 2.67 -15.41
N THR A 87 16.76 3.04 -16.41
CA THR A 87 18.10 2.46 -16.67
C THR A 87 19.12 2.77 -15.56
N ASP A 88 18.87 3.80 -14.76
CA ASP A 88 19.67 4.16 -13.58
C ASP A 88 19.24 3.40 -12.30
N GLY A 89 18.29 2.47 -12.42
CA GLY A 89 17.73 1.72 -11.29
C GLY A 89 16.69 2.50 -10.48
N SER A 90 16.39 3.74 -10.84
CA SER A 90 15.31 4.50 -10.19
C SER A 90 13.93 4.01 -10.64
N ILE A 91 12.94 4.22 -9.77
CA ILE A 91 11.57 3.78 -9.98
C ILE A 91 10.66 4.99 -10.16
N THR A 92 9.91 5.02 -11.26
CA THR A 92 8.89 6.05 -11.50
C THR A 92 7.51 5.45 -11.31
N TYR A 93 6.79 5.92 -10.29
CA TYR A 93 5.39 5.58 -10.02
C TYR A 93 4.45 6.57 -10.74
N GLY A 94 3.36 6.10 -11.35
CA GLY A 94 2.36 6.97 -11.98
C GLY A 94 1.45 6.26 -12.99
N SER A 95 0.71 7.03 -13.81
CA SER A 95 -0.20 6.54 -14.87
C SER A 95 0.51 5.89 -16.06
N VAL A 96 1.43 4.98 -15.78
CA VAL A 96 2.25 4.23 -16.74
C VAL A 96 1.42 3.19 -17.51
N VAL A 97 0.23 2.86 -17.02
CA VAL A 97 -0.66 1.81 -17.55
C VAL A 97 -1.17 2.08 -18.98
N LYS A 98 -1.21 3.34 -19.42
CA LYS A 98 -1.80 3.71 -20.73
C LYS A 98 -0.79 3.83 -21.89
N ALA A 99 0.51 3.87 -21.62
CA ALA A 99 1.52 4.10 -22.64
C ALA A 99 2.83 3.38 -22.30
N THR A 100 2.79 2.05 -22.20
CA THR A 100 4.04 1.29 -22.08
C THR A 100 4.83 1.39 -23.38
N ALA A 101 6.11 1.69 -23.28
CA ALA A 101 6.98 1.74 -24.43
C ALA A 101 7.72 0.42 -24.62
N LYS A 102 8.03 0.13 -25.88
CA LYS A 102 8.79 -1.05 -26.28
C LYS A 102 10.19 -1.02 -25.66
N ASN A 103 10.66 -2.18 -25.22
CA ASN A 103 11.94 -2.43 -24.54
C ASN A 103 12.08 -1.72 -23.17
N GLU A 104 10.99 -1.29 -22.56
CA GLU A 104 11.01 -0.78 -21.19
C GLU A 104 10.65 -1.87 -20.19
N THR A 105 11.16 -1.72 -18.97
CA THR A 105 10.89 -2.64 -17.87
C THR A 105 9.96 -1.97 -16.86
N TYR A 106 8.97 -2.73 -16.41
CA TYR A 106 8.00 -2.31 -15.41
C TYR A 106 7.95 -3.32 -14.28
N GLU A 107 7.68 -2.82 -13.08
CA GLU A 107 7.33 -3.62 -11.92
C GLU A 107 5.84 -3.41 -11.63
N VAL A 108 5.08 -4.50 -11.67
CA VAL A 108 3.67 -4.52 -11.32
C VAL A 108 3.53 -5.22 -9.98
N THR A 109 3.02 -4.50 -9.00
CA THR A 109 2.84 -5.00 -7.63
C THR A 109 1.36 -5.09 -7.31
N LEU A 110 0.92 -6.26 -6.85
CA LEU A 110 -0.45 -6.49 -6.40
C LEU A 110 -0.44 -6.97 -4.95
N ASP A 111 -1.03 -6.17 -4.06
CA ASP A 111 -1.10 -6.46 -2.64
C ASP A 111 -2.51 -6.90 -2.25
N TYR A 112 -2.63 -8.12 -1.74
CA TYR A 112 -3.82 -8.66 -1.11
C TYR A 112 -3.63 -8.62 0.40
N VAL A 113 -4.18 -7.61 1.06
CA VAL A 113 -3.83 -7.29 2.45
C VAL A 113 -5.06 -6.96 3.29
N ASN A 114 -5.04 -7.43 4.53
CA ASN A 114 -5.88 -6.89 5.60
C ASN A 114 -5.13 -5.72 6.21
N VAL A 115 -5.73 -4.54 6.23
CA VAL A 115 -5.04 -3.30 6.54
C VAL A 115 -5.84 -2.41 7.48
N ASP A 116 -5.10 -1.61 8.22
CA ASP A 116 -5.52 -0.37 8.85
C ASP A 116 -4.65 0.76 8.30
N VAL A 117 -5.11 2.00 8.41
CA VAL A 117 -4.44 3.17 7.85
C VAL A 117 -4.10 4.16 8.94
N THR A 118 -2.80 4.39 9.16
CA THR A 118 -2.30 5.43 10.06
C THR A 118 -1.95 6.68 9.29
N GLN A 119 -2.47 7.82 9.73
CA GLN A 119 -2.22 9.12 9.10
C GLN A 119 -0.96 9.75 9.70
N ILE A 120 0.12 9.86 8.93
CA ILE A 120 1.39 10.40 9.43
C ILE A 120 1.67 11.76 8.78
N PRO A 121 1.79 12.85 9.55
CA PRO A 121 2.17 14.14 9.00
C PRO A 121 3.68 14.22 8.74
N PHE A 122 4.02 14.80 7.60
CA PHE A 122 5.38 15.08 7.15
C PHE A 122 5.51 16.56 6.81
N PHE A 123 6.61 17.16 7.25
CA PHE A 123 7.05 18.46 6.76
C PHE A 123 7.99 18.23 5.59
N TYR A 124 7.69 18.87 4.46
CA TYR A 124 8.52 18.80 3.28
C TYR A 124 8.86 20.19 2.75
N ARG A 125 10.08 20.34 2.26
CA ARG A 125 10.53 21.53 1.54
C ARG A 125 11.31 21.11 0.31
N GLN A 126 10.94 21.68 -0.84
CA GLN A 126 11.70 21.53 -2.07
C GLN A 126 12.75 22.63 -2.17
N ARG A 127 14.02 22.24 -2.35
CA ARG A 127 15.13 23.14 -2.66
C ARG A 127 15.64 22.85 -4.06
N VAL A 128 15.89 23.87 -4.85
CA VAL A 128 16.56 23.72 -6.15
C VAL A 128 18.00 24.19 -5.98
N THR A 129 18.93 23.24 -6.09
CA THR A 129 20.37 23.52 -6.04
C THR A 129 20.92 23.48 -7.46
N TYR A 130 21.74 24.46 -7.81
CA TYR A 130 22.46 24.47 -9.09
C TYR A 130 23.85 23.90 -8.83
N ALA A 131 24.16 22.76 -9.44
CA ALA A 131 25.52 22.24 -9.40
C ALA A 131 26.37 23.05 -10.40
N ASN A 132 27.44 23.66 -9.92
CA ASN A 132 28.50 24.17 -10.78
C ASN A 132 29.28 22.95 -11.28
N LEU A 133 29.09 22.58 -12.55
CA LEU A 133 30.04 21.70 -13.22
C LEU A 133 31.25 22.56 -13.55
N GLU A 134 32.44 22.07 -13.19
CA GLU A 134 33.70 22.77 -13.41
C GLU A 134 33.84 23.28 -14.85
N GLU A 135 34.41 24.47 -14.89
CA GLU A 135 34.56 25.40 -16.00
C GLU A 135 35.44 24.79 -17.11
N THR A 136 34.83 23.98 -17.98
CA THR A 136 35.40 23.65 -19.29
C THR A 136 34.29 23.74 -20.33
N ASP A 137 34.30 24.88 -21.01
CA ASP A 137 33.63 25.25 -22.25
C ASP A 137 32.17 24.78 -22.46
N ASN A 138 31.26 25.76 -22.38
CA ASN A 138 29.88 25.70 -22.91
C ASN A 138 28.98 24.57 -22.38
N LYS A 139 28.81 24.42 -21.06
CA LYS A 139 27.90 23.42 -20.49
C LYS A 139 26.71 24.01 -19.72
N LYS A 140 25.51 23.60 -20.16
CA LYS A 140 24.20 23.83 -19.53
C LYS A 140 24.28 23.55 -18.02
N LYS A 141 23.94 24.53 -17.18
CA LYS A 141 23.72 24.34 -15.74
C LYS A 141 22.68 23.22 -15.53
N LYS A 142 23.08 22.08 -14.96
CA LYS A 142 22.13 21.03 -14.58
C LYS A 142 21.46 21.44 -13.26
N LYS A 143 20.15 21.64 -13.30
CA LYS A 143 19.32 21.85 -12.11
C LYS A 143 19.25 20.54 -11.33
N LYS A 144 19.59 20.55 -10.03
CA LYS A 144 19.38 19.42 -9.13
C LYS A 144 18.33 19.81 -8.08
N THR A 145 17.18 19.16 -8.09
CA THR A 145 16.17 19.34 -7.04
C THR A 145 16.53 18.44 -5.86
N VAL A 146 16.54 19.01 -4.65
CA VAL A 146 16.76 18.32 -3.38
C VAL A 146 15.52 18.50 -2.52
N TYR A 147 15.05 17.44 -1.89
CA TYR A 147 13.90 17.49 -0.98
C TYR A 147 14.40 17.30 0.44
N ASP A 148 14.10 18.26 1.30
CA ASP A 148 14.24 18.09 2.74
C ASP A 148 12.90 17.57 3.26
N ILE A 149 12.90 16.41 3.90
CA ILE A 149 11.71 15.81 4.51
C ILE A 149 12.04 15.51 5.97
N GLU A 150 11.23 16.03 6.88
CA GLU A 150 11.28 15.68 8.30
C GLU A 150 9.88 15.24 8.74
N PRO A 151 9.74 14.13 9.49
CA PRO A 151 8.45 13.78 10.07
C PRO A 151 8.04 14.87 11.06
N SER A 152 6.74 15.17 11.13
CA SER A 152 6.24 16.07 12.17
C SER A 152 6.32 15.45 13.56
N ILE A 153 6.46 14.13 13.62
CA ILE A 153 6.32 13.36 14.84
C ILE A 153 7.54 13.59 15.74
N ARG A 154 7.39 14.43 16.77
CA ARG A 154 7.99 14.10 18.07
C ARG A 154 6.93 13.42 18.91
N TYR A 155 7.37 12.44 19.67
CA TYR A 155 6.54 11.50 20.41
C TYR A 155 5.43 12.20 21.21
N ASP A 156 4.18 11.92 20.86
CA ASP A 156 3.09 12.01 21.82
C ASP A 156 3.40 10.98 22.93
N GLU A 157 3.90 11.46 24.06
CA GLU A 157 3.68 10.78 25.33
C GLU A 157 2.20 10.96 25.66
N HIS A 158 1.36 10.06 25.14
CA HIS A 158 0.00 9.91 25.66
C HIS A 158 0.13 9.50 27.13
N THR A 159 0.02 10.50 28.01
CA THR A 159 -0.24 10.31 29.43
C THR A 159 -1.64 9.74 29.53
N ASN A 160 -1.71 8.42 29.70
CA ASN A 160 -2.95 7.70 29.93
C ASN A 160 -3.48 8.06 31.33
N GLU A 161 -4.14 9.20 31.48
CA GLU A 161 -4.97 9.50 32.64
C GLU A 161 -6.43 9.50 32.23
N CYS A 162 -7.08 8.37 32.51
CA CYS A 162 -8.52 8.28 32.42
C CYS A 162 -9.18 9.19 33.45
N GLY A 163 -10.02 10.10 32.97
CA GLY A 163 -11.18 10.53 33.72
C GLY A 163 -11.08 11.87 34.43
N GLN A 164 -10.49 12.88 33.82
CA GLN A 164 -11.03 14.24 33.83
C GLN A 164 -10.78 14.83 32.43
N ILE A 165 -11.76 15.52 31.84
CA ILE A 165 -11.43 16.60 30.91
C ILE A 165 -11.32 17.83 31.83
N PRO A 166 -10.17 18.10 32.48
CA PRO A 166 -9.94 19.45 32.91
C PRO A 166 -9.75 20.25 31.61
N ASN A 167 -10.18 21.49 31.61
CA ASN A 167 -10.08 22.39 30.47
C ASN A 167 -8.62 22.82 30.22
N THR A 168 -7.66 21.89 30.29
CA THR A 168 -6.22 22.13 30.37
C THR A 168 -5.45 20.96 29.73
N ASP A 169 -4.44 21.32 28.96
CA ASP A 169 -3.28 20.50 28.59
C ASP A 169 -3.34 19.65 27.30
N ALA A 170 -4.44 19.03 26.86
CA ALA A 170 -4.46 18.40 25.52
C ALA A 170 -4.41 19.46 24.39
N ASN A 171 -5.27 20.49 24.47
CA ASN A 171 -5.23 21.63 23.55
C ASN A 171 -3.96 22.47 23.69
N LYS A 172 -3.30 22.43 24.86
CA LYS A 172 -2.02 23.11 25.10
C LYS A 172 -0.85 22.30 24.56
N MET A 173 -0.86 20.96 24.61
CA MET A 173 0.19 20.11 24.07
C MET A 173 0.21 20.20 22.54
N TYR A 174 -0.94 20.04 21.88
CA TYR A 174 -1.07 20.29 20.43
C TYR A 174 -0.69 21.71 20.04
N ARG A 175 -1.01 22.71 20.88
CA ARG A 175 -0.66 24.11 20.63
C ARG A 175 0.83 24.40 20.86
N ILE A 176 1.46 23.83 21.88
CA ILE A 176 2.88 23.95 22.19
C ILE A 176 3.70 23.23 21.13
N GLU A 177 3.33 22.01 20.76
CA GLU A 177 4.00 21.27 19.69
C GLU A 177 3.85 22.00 18.36
N LYS A 178 2.66 22.49 18.02
CA LYS A 178 2.46 23.30 16.81
C LYS A 178 3.23 24.62 16.85
N GLU A 179 3.38 25.26 18.01
CA GLU A 179 4.20 26.47 18.16
C GLU A 179 5.71 26.17 18.11
N GLU A 180 6.19 25.07 18.70
CA GLU A 180 7.59 24.61 18.60
C GLU A 180 7.95 24.15 17.19
N ILE A 181 7.06 23.38 16.56
CA ILE A 181 7.12 23.02 15.14
C ILE A 181 7.15 24.29 14.30
N ARG A 182 6.29 25.27 14.56
CA ARG A 182 6.28 26.55 13.81
C ARG A 182 7.55 27.37 14.04
N LYS A 183 8.18 27.28 15.21
CA LYS A 183 9.49 27.88 15.50
C LYS A 183 10.63 27.15 14.77
N LYS A 184 10.61 25.81 14.75
CA LYS A 184 11.62 24.96 14.09
C LYS A 184 11.48 24.97 12.56
N PHE A 185 10.26 25.01 12.08
CA PHE A 185 9.84 25.05 10.67
C PHE A 185 8.94 26.26 10.44
N PRO A 186 9.52 27.46 10.29
CA PRO A 186 8.74 28.63 9.95
C PRO A 186 8.08 28.39 8.59
N PHE A 187 6.74 28.31 8.54
CA PHE A 187 5.97 28.04 7.31
C PHE A 187 6.20 29.11 6.22
N ASP A 188 6.69 30.29 6.62
CA ASP A 188 7.19 31.37 5.77
C ASP A 188 8.48 31.03 5.01
N LYS A 189 9.20 29.95 5.37
CA LYS A 189 10.44 29.49 4.69
C LYS A 189 10.24 28.35 3.69
N GLY A 190 9.02 28.18 3.18
CA GLY A 190 8.71 27.20 2.13
C GLY A 190 8.54 25.76 2.60
N TRP A 191 8.38 25.54 3.91
CA TRP A 191 7.96 24.25 4.46
C TRP A 191 6.46 24.08 4.31
N GLN A 192 6.05 22.87 3.95
CA GLN A 192 4.65 22.51 3.83
C GLN A 192 4.37 21.22 4.60
N GLU A 193 3.22 21.19 5.28
CA GLU A 193 2.76 19.99 5.97
C GLU A 193 1.90 19.14 5.03
N LYS A 194 2.13 17.83 5.01
CA LYS A 194 1.30 16.86 4.29
C LYS A 194 1.10 15.63 5.15
N VAL A 195 -0.15 15.17 5.20
CA VAL A 195 -0.50 13.91 5.84
C VAL A 195 -0.38 12.80 4.81
N VAL A 196 0.47 11.82 5.09
CA VAL A 196 0.69 10.63 4.28
C VAL A 196 -0.03 9.45 4.94
N PRO A 197 -1.05 8.88 4.30
CA PRO A 197 -1.66 7.64 4.77
C PRO A 197 -0.67 6.48 4.64
N VAL A 198 -0.40 5.81 5.76
CA VAL A 198 0.50 4.66 5.87
C VAL A 198 -0.33 3.41 6.14
N TYR A 199 -0.24 2.44 5.24
CA TYR A 199 -0.95 1.17 5.35
C TYR A 199 -0.18 0.22 6.25
N ILE A 200 -0.84 -0.22 7.32
CA ILE A 200 -0.32 -1.20 8.28
C ILE A 200 -1.17 -2.45 8.17
N GLY A 201 -0.56 -3.58 7.90
CA GLY A 201 -1.32 -4.78 7.60
C GLY A 201 -0.51 -6.05 7.52
N VAL A 202 -1.22 -7.10 7.12
CA VAL A 202 -0.68 -8.42 6.81
C VAL A 202 -1.34 -8.99 5.57
N GLY A 203 -0.62 -9.78 4.81
CA GLY A 203 -1.15 -10.36 3.58
C GLY A 203 -0.09 -10.88 2.63
N LEU A 204 -0.37 -10.79 1.34
CA LEU A 204 0.48 -11.30 0.28
C LEU A 204 0.72 -10.22 -0.76
N ARG A 205 1.95 -10.18 -1.27
CA ARG A 205 2.34 -9.33 -2.39
C ARG A 205 2.76 -10.20 -3.56
N VAL A 206 2.19 -9.91 -4.72
CA VAL A 206 2.63 -10.44 -5.99
C VAL A 206 3.43 -9.38 -6.70
N VAL A 207 4.63 -9.72 -7.17
CA VAL A 207 5.47 -8.82 -7.96
C VAL A 207 5.71 -9.46 -9.33
N ALA A 208 5.26 -8.80 -10.39
CA ALA A 208 5.57 -9.14 -11.76
C ALA A 208 6.58 -8.13 -12.30
N ARG A 209 7.80 -8.60 -12.63
CA ARG A 209 8.80 -7.79 -13.33
C ARG A 209 8.73 -8.12 -14.81
N VAL A 210 8.26 -7.17 -15.61
CA VAL A 210 7.99 -7.36 -17.03
C VAL A 210 8.88 -6.46 -17.88
N THR A 211 9.44 -7.02 -18.94
CA THR A 211 10.01 -6.26 -20.07
C THR A 211 9.00 -6.31 -21.21
N VAL A 212 8.59 -5.13 -21.64
CA VAL A 212 7.60 -4.95 -22.69
C VAL A 212 8.28 -5.07 -24.06
N LEU A 213 7.78 -5.95 -24.93
CA LEU A 213 8.34 -6.22 -26.25
C LEU A 213 7.64 -5.41 -27.36
N ASP A 214 6.41 -4.98 -27.09
CA ASP A 214 5.58 -4.17 -27.98
C ASP A 214 5.06 -2.89 -27.31
N ALA A 215 4.83 -1.82 -28.07
CA ALA A 215 4.20 -0.63 -27.50
C ALA A 215 2.75 -0.91 -27.06
N ASN A 216 2.26 -0.14 -26.08
CA ASN A 216 0.86 -0.17 -25.61
C ASN A 216 0.40 -1.56 -25.13
N VAL A 217 1.24 -2.22 -24.34
CA VAL A 217 0.91 -3.45 -23.62
C VAL A 217 0.13 -3.09 -22.37
N ASN A 218 -0.94 -3.83 -22.11
CA ASN A 218 -1.79 -3.55 -20.97
C ASN A 218 -1.26 -4.24 -19.69
N LEU A 219 -0.98 -3.46 -18.65
CA LEU A 219 -0.49 -3.93 -17.35
C LEU A 219 -1.52 -3.76 -16.23
N SER A 220 -2.81 -3.62 -16.56
CA SER A 220 -3.88 -3.28 -15.61
C SER A 220 -4.23 -4.38 -14.59
N GLY A 221 -3.60 -5.55 -14.65
CA GLY A 221 -3.82 -6.64 -13.69
C GLY A 221 -3.17 -7.95 -14.12
N LEU A 222 -3.07 -8.91 -13.18
CA LEU A 222 -2.36 -10.17 -13.40
C LEU A 222 -2.93 -11.00 -14.57
N GLY A 223 -4.26 -11.11 -14.68
CA GLY A 223 -4.88 -11.86 -15.79
C GLY A 223 -4.54 -11.28 -17.16
N VAL A 224 -4.55 -9.95 -17.27
CA VAL A 224 -4.17 -9.25 -18.50
C VAL A 224 -2.69 -9.47 -18.81
N ILE A 225 -1.82 -9.35 -17.81
CA ILE A 225 -0.38 -9.60 -17.95
C ILE A 225 -0.12 -11.03 -18.47
N GLY A 226 -0.87 -12.02 -18.01
CA GLY A 226 -0.78 -13.40 -18.52
C GLY A 226 -1.19 -13.52 -19.97
N SER A 227 -2.27 -12.84 -20.37
CA SER A 227 -2.71 -12.82 -21.77
C SER A 227 -1.69 -12.13 -22.69
N GLU A 228 -1.08 -11.04 -22.24
CA GLU A 228 -0.05 -10.30 -22.98
C GLU A 228 1.25 -11.09 -23.10
N ALA A 229 1.62 -11.85 -22.06
CA ALA A 229 2.76 -12.78 -22.09
C ALA A 229 2.53 -13.92 -23.10
N LYS A 230 1.33 -14.51 -23.10
CA LYS A 230 0.93 -15.56 -24.05
C LYS A 230 0.94 -15.07 -25.50
N ALA A 231 0.59 -13.80 -25.72
CA ALA A 231 0.67 -13.14 -27.01
C ALA A 231 2.10 -12.77 -27.42
N GLY A 232 3.12 -13.04 -26.60
CA GLY A 232 4.52 -12.71 -26.87
C GLY A 232 4.82 -11.21 -26.81
N ARG A 233 3.93 -10.40 -26.23
CA ARG A 233 4.05 -8.93 -26.19
C ARG A 233 4.84 -8.43 -24.99
N LEU A 234 5.03 -9.28 -23.99
CA LEU A 234 5.91 -9.04 -22.84
C LEU A 234 6.58 -10.35 -22.41
N LYS A 235 7.67 -10.22 -21.66
CA LYS A 235 8.33 -11.33 -20.95
C LYS A 235 8.72 -10.89 -19.55
N GLY A 236 8.93 -11.82 -18.64
CA GLY A 236 9.29 -11.43 -17.28
C GLY A 236 9.19 -12.56 -16.26
N SER A 237 9.26 -12.19 -14.99
CA SER A 237 9.12 -13.12 -13.87
C SER A 237 8.07 -12.67 -12.87
N LEU A 238 7.44 -13.64 -12.23
CA LEU A 238 6.48 -13.47 -11.15
C LEU A 238 7.07 -14.00 -9.86
N SER A 239 6.89 -13.28 -8.77
CA SER A 239 7.15 -13.76 -7.42
C SER A 239 5.97 -13.44 -6.50
N VAL A 240 5.79 -14.27 -5.47
CA VAL A 240 4.82 -14.04 -4.40
C VAL A 240 5.57 -14.03 -3.08
N GLN A 241 5.30 -13.04 -2.25
CA GLN A 241 5.90 -12.89 -0.94
C GLN A 241 4.81 -12.68 0.13
N THR A 242 5.09 -13.13 1.35
CA THR A 242 4.25 -12.80 2.50
C THR A 242 4.61 -11.43 3.06
N LEU A 243 3.61 -10.74 3.58
CA LEU A 243 3.73 -9.49 4.32
C LEU A 243 3.25 -9.75 5.74
N GLY A 244 4.18 -9.87 6.68
CA GLY A 244 3.83 -10.06 8.09
C GLY A 244 3.21 -11.41 8.43
N ILE A 245 3.39 -12.42 7.59
CA ILE A 245 2.89 -13.79 7.80
C ILE A 245 4.05 -14.76 7.67
N THR A 246 4.24 -15.62 8.66
CA THR A 246 5.21 -16.70 8.64
C THR A 246 4.59 -17.98 9.20
N GLY A 247 5.13 -19.14 8.82
CA GLY A 247 4.64 -20.45 9.27
C GLY A 247 4.95 -21.53 8.25
N ARG A 248 5.11 -22.78 8.70
CA ARG A 248 5.51 -23.89 7.82
C ARG A 248 4.51 -24.13 6.68
N SER A 249 3.22 -24.16 7.01
CA SER A 249 2.12 -24.34 6.05
C SER A 249 2.05 -23.21 5.01
N VAL A 250 2.31 -21.98 5.43
CA VAL A 250 2.36 -20.80 4.55
C VAL A 250 3.57 -20.89 3.62
N SER A 251 4.76 -21.17 4.17
CA SER A 251 5.99 -21.29 3.37
C SER A 251 5.91 -22.40 2.32
N SER A 252 5.26 -23.54 2.62
CA SER A 252 5.06 -24.62 1.65
C SER A 252 4.03 -24.29 0.56
N ALA A 253 3.15 -23.33 0.80
CA ALA A 253 2.13 -22.90 -0.16
C ALA A 253 2.60 -21.76 -1.09
N LEU A 254 3.75 -21.15 -0.80
CA LEU A 254 4.31 -20.08 -1.62
C LEU A 254 4.87 -20.65 -2.94
N PRO A 255 4.47 -20.11 -4.09
CA PRO A 255 5.00 -20.54 -5.38
C PRO A 255 6.45 -20.07 -5.52
N LEU A 256 7.27 -20.89 -6.17
CA LEU A 256 8.62 -20.48 -6.54
C LEU A 256 8.57 -19.38 -7.61
N PRO A 257 9.49 -18.40 -7.56
CA PRO A 257 9.62 -17.42 -8.62
C PRO A 257 9.82 -18.10 -9.98
N SER A 258 9.04 -17.70 -10.97
CA SER A 258 9.03 -18.35 -12.28
C SER A 258 8.67 -17.36 -13.39
N GLU A 259 8.92 -17.76 -14.63
CA GLU A 259 8.59 -16.96 -15.80
C GLU A 259 7.08 -16.68 -15.87
N ILE A 260 6.71 -15.47 -16.28
CA ILE A 260 5.31 -15.08 -16.41
C ILE A 260 4.68 -15.84 -17.59
N ASN A 261 3.67 -16.62 -17.27
CA ASN A 261 2.74 -17.22 -18.21
C ASN A 261 1.39 -17.43 -17.51
N GLU A 262 0.39 -17.89 -18.27
CA GLU A 262 -0.96 -18.16 -17.77
C GLU A 262 -0.96 -19.10 -16.55
N THR A 263 -0.18 -20.19 -16.60
CA THR A 263 -0.04 -21.18 -15.53
C THR A 263 0.59 -20.58 -14.27
N THR A 264 1.66 -19.80 -14.40
CA THR A 264 2.35 -19.15 -13.28
C THR A 264 1.41 -18.19 -12.55
N ILE A 265 0.58 -17.45 -13.29
CA ILE A 265 -0.43 -16.54 -12.71
C ILE A 265 -1.55 -17.31 -12.00
N GLN A 266 -2.05 -18.40 -12.61
CA GLN A 266 -3.05 -19.27 -11.98
C GLN A 266 -2.51 -19.87 -10.67
N ASN A 267 -1.27 -20.36 -10.66
CA ASN A 267 -0.61 -20.89 -9.48
C ASN A 267 -0.48 -19.83 -8.39
N ALA A 268 -0.10 -18.60 -8.73
CA ALA A 268 -0.02 -17.50 -7.78
C ALA A 268 -1.39 -17.18 -7.15
N ILE A 269 -2.46 -17.12 -7.94
CA ILE A 269 -3.83 -16.89 -7.45
C ILE A 269 -4.27 -18.02 -6.51
N LEU A 270 -4.02 -19.28 -6.88
CA LEU A 270 -4.35 -20.44 -6.06
C LEU A 270 -3.60 -20.43 -4.72
N SER A 271 -2.30 -20.14 -4.74
CA SER A 271 -1.48 -19.98 -3.53
C SER A 271 -2.02 -18.89 -2.62
N ILE A 272 -2.43 -17.74 -3.18
CA ILE A 272 -3.03 -16.64 -2.42
C ILE A 272 -4.33 -17.09 -1.75
N GLY A 273 -5.21 -17.77 -2.49
CA GLY A 273 -6.47 -18.31 -1.94
C GLY A 273 -6.23 -19.29 -0.80
N THR A 274 -5.25 -20.19 -0.97
CA THR A 274 -4.89 -21.22 0.01
C THR A 274 -4.33 -20.60 1.29
N ILE A 275 -3.37 -19.69 1.18
CA ILE A 275 -2.78 -18.99 2.34
C ILE A 275 -3.84 -18.13 3.03
N LYS A 276 -4.72 -17.46 2.27
CA LYS A 276 -5.83 -16.70 2.85
C LYS A 276 -6.76 -17.62 3.65
N ALA A 277 -7.17 -18.75 3.11
CA ALA A 277 -8.00 -19.71 3.84
C ALA A 277 -7.33 -20.17 5.14
N GLN A 278 -6.02 -20.45 5.11
CA GLN A 278 -5.24 -20.81 6.30
C GLN A 278 -5.21 -19.69 7.35
N LEU A 279 -5.13 -18.42 6.94
CA LEU A 279 -5.19 -17.26 7.84
C LEU A 279 -6.57 -17.12 8.51
N TYR A 280 -7.66 -17.40 7.80
CA TYR A 280 -9.01 -17.29 8.35
C TYR A 280 -9.43 -18.51 9.17
N SER A 281 -8.85 -19.69 8.92
CA SER A 281 -9.08 -20.88 9.74
C SER A 281 -8.40 -20.82 11.11
N LEU A 282 -7.64 -19.76 11.39
CA LEU A 282 -6.97 -19.54 12.67
C LEU A 282 -8.01 -19.36 13.77
N THR A 283 -8.27 -20.44 14.51
CA THR A 283 -8.97 -20.39 15.78
C THR A 283 -7.94 -20.00 16.85
N PRO A 284 -8.10 -18.86 17.55
CA PRO A 284 -7.18 -18.46 18.60
C PRO A 284 -7.07 -19.56 19.65
N LYS A 285 -5.86 -20.07 19.89
CA LYS A 285 -5.63 -21.13 20.88
C LYS A 285 -5.72 -20.61 22.31
N ASP A 286 -5.28 -19.37 22.50
CA ASP A 286 -5.36 -18.60 23.75
C ASP A 286 -5.38 -17.11 23.38
N GLU A 287 -6.14 -16.31 24.12
CA GLU A 287 -6.20 -14.85 23.94
C GLU A 287 -4.83 -14.16 24.09
N LYS A 288 -3.86 -14.86 24.69
CA LYS A 288 -2.50 -14.38 25.01
C LYS A 288 -1.40 -14.89 24.09
N SER A 289 -1.68 -15.80 23.15
CA SER A 289 -0.67 -16.35 22.22
C SER A 289 -1.01 -15.98 20.78
N GLU A 290 -0.16 -15.15 20.15
CA GLU A 290 -0.22 -14.86 18.70
C GLU A 290 0.26 -16.04 17.83
N THR A 291 0.50 -17.21 18.45
CA THR A 291 0.92 -18.45 17.78
C THR A 291 -0.26 -19.43 17.72
N ASN A 292 -0.67 -19.82 16.51
CA ASN A 292 -1.79 -20.75 16.31
C ASN A 292 -1.36 -22.22 16.27
N LYS A 293 -2.36 -23.14 16.30
CA LYS A 293 -2.16 -24.62 16.22
C LYS A 293 -1.25 -25.06 15.07
N ASP A 294 -1.27 -24.31 13.97
CA ASP A 294 -0.54 -24.62 12.74
C ASP A 294 0.86 -23.98 12.67
N GLY A 295 1.31 -23.32 13.76
CA GLY A 295 2.60 -22.63 13.80
C GLY A 295 2.67 -21.38 12.92
N ILE A 296 1.51 -20.85 12.52
CA ILE A 296 1.40 -19.57 11.79
C ILE A 296 1.53 -18.43 12.79
N VAL A 297 2.44 -17.51 12.50
CA VAL A 297 2.68 -16.27 13.24
C VAL A 297 2.31 -15.10 12.33
N ILE A 298 1.50 -14.18 12.87
CA ILE A 298 1.08 -12.96 12.19
C ILE A 298 1.70 -11.78 12.93
N SER A 299 2.38 -10.92 12.20
CA SER A 299 3.06 -9.73 12.73
C SER A 299 2.74 -8.55 11.81
N PRO A 300 2.01 -7.52 12.28
CA PRO A 300 1.66 -6.38 11.44
C PRO A 300 2.93 -5.69 10.90
N ARG A 301 2.87 -5.23 9.66
CA ARG A 301 3.97 -4.51 9.00
C ARG A 301 3.43 -3.29 8.29
N VAL A 302 4.29 -2.30 8.08
CA VAL A 302 3.98 -1.27 7.10
C VAL A 302 4.06 -1.90 5.71
N VAL A 303 2.97 -1.90 4.95
CA VAL A 303 2.90 -2.59 3.64
C VAL A 303 2.98 -1.61 2.47
N GLY A 304 2.56 -0.37 2.67
CA GLY A 304 2.59 0.64 1.63
C GLY A 304 2.24 2.02 2.15
N ILE A 305 2.36 3.01 1.28
CA ILE A 305 1.90 4.37 1.55
C ILE A 305 0.99 4.83 0.43
N TYR A 306 0.05 5.69 0.78
CA TYR A 306 -0.70 6.47 -0.20
C TYR A 306 0.02 7.78 -0.40
N LYS A 307 0.41 8.10 -1.64
CA LYS A 307 1.23 9.27 -1.93
C LYS A 307 0.37 10.48 -2.30
N PRO A 308 0.21 11.51 -1.44
CA PRO A 308 -0.67 12.65 -1.73
C PRO A 308 -0.02 13.79 -2.53
N PHE A 309 1.19 13.60 -3.04
CA PHE A 309 1.98 14.66 -3.66
C PHE A 309 2.57 14.23 -5.01
N LYS A 310 2.89 15.23 -5.84
CA LYS A 310 3.66 15.04 -7.09
C LYS A 310 5.14 14.82 -6.76
N GLY A 311 5.85 14.11 -7.62
CA GLY A 311 7.27 13.74 -7.41
C GLY A 311 7.50 12.23 -7.57
N GLY A 312 8.71 11.80 -7.92
CA GLY A 312 9.09 10.40 -8.08
C GLY A 312 9.82 9.85 -6.84
N ALA A 313 10.80 8.98 -7.10
CA ALA A 313 11.65 8.37 -6.08
C ALA A 313 12.33 9.41 -5.17
N GLU A 314 12.58 10.62 -5.66
CA GLU A 314 13.24 11.69 -4.92
C GLU A 314 12.43 12.25 -3.75
N VAL A 315 11.11 12.03 -3.73
CA VAL A 315 10.23 12.37 -2.58
C VAL A 315 9.84 11.12 -1.80
N ILE A 316 9.67 9.99 -2.48
CA ILE A 316 9.27 8.72 -1.87
C ILE A 316 10.38 8.16 -0.99
N ASN A 317 11.63 8.15 -1.45
CA ASN A 317 12.74 7.50 -0.74
C ASN A 317 13.04 8.15 0.62
N PRO A 318 13.06 9.48 0.77
CA PRO A 318 13.24 10.08 2.10
C PRO A 318 12.07 9.79 3.04
N ILE A 319 10.82 9.75 2.55
CA ILE A 319 9.66 9.34 3.38
C ILE A 319 9.84 7.90 3.87
N ILE A 320 10.20 6.98 2.98
CA ILE A 320 10.47 5.58 3.34
C ILE A 320 11.61 5.50 4.37
N SER A 321 12.67 6.29 4.18
CA SER A 321 13.82 6.33 5.08
C SER A 321 13.42 6.82 6.48
N GLU A 322 12.56 7.83 6.57
CA GLU A 322 12.03 8.31 7.86
C GLU A 322 11.08 7.30 8.50
N LEU A 323 10.21 6.63 7.73
CA LEU A 323 9.36 5.56 8.23
C LEU A 323 10.15 4.34 8.71
N ALA A 324 11.30 4.05 8.09
CA ALA A 324 12.17 2.93 8.45
C ALA A 324 13.06 3.24 9.65
N ARG A 325 13.25 4.52 9.99
CA ARG A 325 14.13 4.96 11.08
C ARG A 325 13.67 4.40 12.44
N GLN A 326 12.36 4.29 12.66
CA GLN A 326 11.77 3.73 13.87
C GLN A 326 10.45 3.02 13.56
N PRO A 327 10.06 2.00 14.34
CA PRO A 327 8.80 1.31 14.12
C PRO A 327 7.62 2.28 14.17
N VAL A 328 6.78 2.26 13.13
CA VAL A 328 5.56 3.07 13.07
C VAL A 328 4.62 2.65 14.18
N ARG A 329 4.08 3.61 14.93
CA ARG A 329 3.07 3.33 15.96
C ARG A 329 1.73 3.01 15.31
N TRP A 330 1.16 1.86 15.67
CA TRP A 330 -0.15 1.41 15.22
C TRP A 330 -1.09 1.25 16.41
N TYR A 331 -2.21 1.98 16.36
CA TYR A 331 -3.21 2.05 17.42
C TYR A 331 -4.20 0.88 17.31
N ARG A 332 -3.87 -0.25 17.93
CA ARG A 332 -4.67 -1.48 17.82
C ARG A 332 -5.95 -1.37 18.66
N PRO A 333 -7.13 -1.72 18.09
CA PRO A 333 -8.38 -1.69 18.82
C PRO A 333 -8.49 -2.80 19.89
N CYS A 334 -9.30 -2.53 20.91
CA CYS A 334 -9.59 -3.43 22.03
C CYS A 334 -10.93 -4.14 21.86
N LYS A 335 -11.10 -5.30 22.52
CA LYS A 335 -12.30 -6.18 22.38
C LYS A 335 -13.59 -5.51 22.83
N ASN A 336 -13.52 -4.74 23.91
CA ASN A 336 -14.62 -3.92 24.38
C ASN A 336 -14.27 -2.46 24.05
N PRO A 337 -14.77 -1.87 22.95
CA PRO A 337 -14.99 -0.44 22.99
C PRO A 337 -15.87 -0.24 24.22
N ALA A 338 -15.41 0.50 25.23
CA ALA A 338 -16.21 0.78 26.40
C ALA A 338 -17.65 1.05 25.91
N LYS A 339 -18.62 0.20 26.32
CA LYS A 339 -20.00 0.68 26.38
C LYS A 339 -19.82 1.94 27.18
N TYR A 340 -19.93 3.12 26.56
CA TYR A 340 -19.89 4.39 27.29
C TYR A 340 -20.78 4.17 28.49
N PRO A 341 -20.24 4.00 29.70
CA PRO A 341 -21.09 3.67 30.80
C PRO A 341 -21.88 4.94 31.01
N SER A 342 -23.19 4.87 30.96
CA SER A 342 -24.04 5.91 31.54
C SER A 342 -23.64 6.21 33.01
N SER A 343 -22.83 5.35 33.64
CA SER A 343 -22.21 5.55 34.96
C SER A 343 -20.90 6.36 34.97
N CYS A 344 -20.24 6.63 33.83
CA CYS A 344 -19.15 7.62 33.78
C CYS A 344 -19.67 9.07 33.81
N SER A 345 -20.97 9.27 33.57
CA SER A 345 -21.66 10.57 33.66
C SER A 345 -22.28 10.88 35.03
N GLU A 346 -22.20 9.98 36.02
CA GLU A 346 -22.90 10.15 37.32
C GLU A 346 -22.00 10.55 38.49
N LYS A 347 -20.78 11.03 38.22
CA LYS A 347 -19.99 11.76 39.23
C LYS A 347 -19.81 13.21 38.78
N LYS A 348 -20.87 14.00 38.93
CA LYS A 348 -20.80 15.46 39.05
C LYS A 348 -21.37 15.87 40.38
#